data_AF-A0A7S1IE10-F1
#
_entry.id   AF-A0A7S1IE10-F1
#
_cell.length_a   1.000
_cell.length_b   1.000
_cell.length_c   1.000
_cell.angle_alpha   90.00
_cell.angle_beta   90.00
_cell.angle_gamma   90.00
#
_symmetry.space_group_name_H-M   'P 1'
#
loop_
_entity.id
_entity.type
_entity.pdbx_description
1 polymer ?
#
loop_
_entity_poly.entity_id
_entity_poly.type
_entity_poly.pdbx_seq_one_letter_code
_entity_poly.pdbx_strand_id
1 'polypeptide(L)'
;SGLPMDLPAMEGDALYFPFLALLLGCLVSRWLVDRVPLPYTVVLLLLGLLLAGLHHWTNEGLGSISRSVALWVSIDPPELLLYVFLPPLCYDSAFATDWFVFRRLLLSILTLAFLLVMFNTIVVGLAMTYVVPAGWADGLDPGTALLAGLLVAVMLSSTDPVAVVALLKDAGAPMEVRTVIEGESLLNDASAFVIFEVLRNILNTERETPTVGSALWSCATLSLGGLLMGVLFGVGTAVLISFTDDAVTEISLAVAGMYLGYYIPQQMEMSGVIAVVIMGLIMSAVGGSYISPTSLEPKHRFMEQLGFTANTVIFVYSGLVAGSFAFQYGSRVDHPHS
;
A
#
# COMPACT_ATOMS: atom_id res chain seq x y z
N SER A 1 -0.28 -31.89 30.91
CA SER A 1 -0.87 -32.84 29.95
C SER A 1 -1.04 -32.10 28.64
N GLY A 2 -0.06 -32.09 27.75
CA GLY A 2 0.49 -33.28 27.10
C GLY A 2 -0.12 -33.35 25.71
N LEU A 3 0.41 -32.54 24.80
CA LEU A 3 0.28 -32.74 23.36
C LEU A 3 1.62 -32.30 22.76
N PRO A 4 2.35 -33.18 22.05
CA PRO A 4 3.53 -32.78 21.32
C PRO A 4 3.06 -31.84 20.19
N MET A 5 3.65 -30.64 20.13
CA MET A 5 3.58 -29.84 18.91
C MET A 5 4.37 -30.60 17.83
N ASP A 6 3.67 -31.42 17.06
CA ASP A 6 4.17 -31.97 15.81
C ASP A 6 4.27 -30.83 14.79
N LEU A 7 5.46 -30.22 14.78
CA LEU A 7 5.86 -29.05 14.00
C LEU A 7 5.99 -29.20 12.46
N PRO A 8 5.89 -30.36 11.77
CA PRO A 8 6.06 -30.39 10.31
C PRO A 8 4.75 -30.37 9.49
N ALA A 9 3.56 -30.48 10.11
CA ALA A 9 2.27 -30.27 9.41
C ALA A 9 1.83 -28.79 9.39
N MET A 10 2.65 -27.89 9.96
CA MET A 10 2.24 -26.56 10.45
C MET A 10 2.55 -25.38 9.50
N GLU A 11 3.46 -25.51 8.54
CA GLU A 11 3.82 -24.39 7.64
C GLU A 11 2.80 -24.17 6.50
N GLY A 12 2.19 -25.24 6.00
CA GLY A 12 1.21 -25.16 4.92
C GLY A 12 -0.08 -24.43 5.30
N ASP A 13 -0.40 -24.38 6.59
CA ASP A 13 -1.60 -23.70 7.09
C ASP A 13 -1.54 -22.18 6.81
N ALA A 14 -0.35 -21.57 6.69
CA ALA A 14 -0.21 -20.16 6.33
C ALA A 14 -0.81 -19.81 4.96
N LEU A 15 -0.94 -20.80 4.06
CA LEU A 15 -1.48 -20.57 2.72
C LEU A 15 -3.00 -20.43 2.67
N TYR A 16 -3.74 -20.90 3.69
CA TYR A 16 -5.21 -20.83 3.65
C TYR A 16 -5.73 -19.38 3.58
N PHE A 17 -5.14 -18.45 4.33
CA PHE A 17 -5.56 -17.07 4.36
C PHE A 17 -5.48 -16.36 3.00
N PRO A 18 -4.34 -16.30 2.29
CA PRO A 18 -4.25 -15.58 1.02
C PRO A 18 -5.15 -16.20 -0.05
N PHE A 19 -5.27 -17.54 -0.08
CA PHE A 19 -6.19 -18.19 -1.02
C PHE A 19 -7.66 -17.96 -0.65
N LEU A 20 -8.01 -17.94 0.63
CA LEU A 20 -9.35 -17.58 1.09
C LEU A 20 -9.66 -16.12 0.73
N ALA A 21 -8.73 -15.20 0.95
CA ALA A 21 -8.88 -13.80 0.58
C ALA A 21 -9.12 -13.65 -0.94
N LEU A 22 -8.37 -14.37 -1.77
CA LEU A 22 -8.57 -14.38 -3.22
C LEU A 22 -9.92 -14.97 -3.64
N LEU A 23 -10.34 -16.08 -3.02
CA LEU A 23 -11.66 -16.65 -3.27
C LEU A 23 -12.77 -15.66 -2.92
N LEU A 24 -12.67 -14.99 -1.77
CA LEU A 24 -13.60 -13.94 -1.36
C LEU A 24 -13.59 -12.77 -2.34
N GLY A 25 -12.42 -12.32 -2.79
CA GLY A 25 -12.30 -11.26 -3.79
C GLY A 25 -12.96 -11.60 -5.11
N CYS A 26 -12.73 -12.82 -5.63
CA CYS A 26 -13.41 -13.31 -6.84
C CYS A 26 -14.93 -13.39 -6.68
N LEU A 27 -15.42 -13.78 -5.49
CA LEU A 27 -16.86 -13.80 -5.21
C LEU A 27 -17.44 -12.39 -5.15
N VAL A 28 -16.76 -11.46 -4.48
CA VAL A 28 -17.20 -10.07 -4.38
C VAL A 28 -17.22 -9.41 -5.75
N SER A 29 -16.13 -9.52 -6.52
CA SER A 29 -16.00 -8.90 -7.84
C SER A 29 -17.06 -9.42 -8.81
N ARG A 30 -17.40 -10.72 -8.74
CA ARG A 30 -18.38 -11.33 -9.65
C ARG A 30 -19.84 -11.13 -9.22
N TRP A 31 -20.13 -11.08 -7.92
CA TRP A 31 -21.51 -11.18 -7.42
C TRP A 31 -22.00 -9.96 -6.63
N LEU A 32 -21.11 -9.23 -5.94
CA LEU A 32 -21.51 -8.14 -5.05
C LEU A 32 -21.30 -6.74 -5.62
N VAL A 33 -20.29 -6.52 -6.47
CA VAL A 33 -19.95 -5.19 -6.98
C VAL A 33 -21.14 -4.52 -7.69
N ASP A 34 -21.93 -5.29 -8.46
CA ASP A 34 -23.12 -4.76 -9.16
C ASP A 34 -24.38 -4.70 -8.28
N ARG A 35 -24.34 -5.27 -7.07
CA ARG A 35 -25.50 -5.44 -6.19
C ARG A 35 -25.49 -4.48 -5.01
N VAL A 36 -24.30 -4.02 -4.61
CA VAL A 36 -24.08 -3.22 -3.40
C VAL A 36 -23.46 -1.89 -3.83
N PRO A 37 -23.97 -0.74 -3.37
CA PRO A 37 -23.43 0.58 -3.73
C PRO A 37 -22.12 0.91 -2.97
N LEU A 38 -21.32 -0.09 -2.62
CA LEU A 38 -20.07 0.06 -1.87
C LEU A 38 -18.88 -0.20 -2.78
N PRO A 39 -17.77 0.55 -2.64
CA PRO A 39 -16.53 0.25 -3.34
C PRO A 39 -16.02 -1.17 -3.02
N TYR A 40 -15.40 -1.81 -4.01
CA TYR A 40 -14.87 -3.17 -3.90
C TYR A 40 -13.97 -3.37 -2.67
N THR A 41 -13.02 -2.46 -2.45
CA THR A 41 -12.05 -2.48 -1.36
C THR A 41 -12.69 -2.36 0.02
N VAL A 42 -13.76 -1.59 0.15
CA VAL A 42 -14.54 -1.46 1.40
C VAL A 42 -15.21 -2.78 1.75
N VAL A 43 -15.79 -3.48 0.77
CA VAL A 43 -16.43 -4.78 1.00
C VAL A 43 -15.39 -5.81 1.47
N LEU A 44 -14.20 -5.83 0.87
CA LEU A 44 -13.11 -6.72 1.29
C LEU A 44 -12.65 -6.46 2.73
N LEU A 45 -12.52 -5.18 3.11
CA LEU A 45 -12.15 -4.80 4.47
C LEU A 45 -13.21 -5.28 5.48
N LEU A 46 -14.50 -5.13 5.15
CA LEU A 46 -15.59 -5.64 6.00
C LEU A 46 -15.58 -7.17 6.10
N LEU A 47 -15.24 -7.88 5.03
CA LEU A 47 -15.09 -9.34 5.06
C LEU A 47 -13.91 -9.77 5.94
N GLY A 48 -12.79 -9.05 5.89
CA GLY A 48 -11.67 -9.25 6.82
C GLY A 48 -12.07 -9.05 8.27
N LEU A 49 -12.80 -7.98 8.56
CA LEU A 49 -13.34 -7.69 9.90
C LEU A 49 -14.27 -8.82 10.39
N LEU A 50 -15.15 -9.30 9.51
CA LEU A 50 -16.04 -10.43 9.78
C LEU A 50 -15.25 -11.72 10.03
N LEU A 51 -14.19 -11.97 9.27
CA LEU A 51 -13.31 -13.11 9.48
C LEU A 51 -12.63 -13.06 10.86
N ALA A 52 -12.16 -11.88 11.29
CA ALA A 52 -11.61 -11.68 12.63
C ALA A 52 -12.66 -11.96 13.73
N GLY A 53 -13.90 -11.47 13.53
CA GLY A 53 -15.00 -11.70 14.47
C GLY A 53 -15.39 -13.18 14.57
N LEU A 54 -15.41 -13.90 13.44
CA LEU A 54 -15.64 -15.35 13.41
C LEU A 54 -14.52 -16.12 14.10
N HIS A 55 -13.26 -15.76 13.85
CA HIS A 55 -12.11 -16.35 14.51
C HIS A 55 -12.19 -16.19 16.04
N HIS A 56 -12.55 -14.99 16.51
CA HIS A 56 -12.75 -14.72 17.93
C HIS A 56 -13.96 -15.48 18.52
N TRP A 57 -15.13 -15.41 17.86
CA TRP A 57 -16.37 -16.05 18.34
C TRP A 57 -16.26 -17.57 18.45
N THR A 58 -15.53 -18.20 17.54
CA THR A 58 -15.34 -19.65 17.53
C THR A 58 -14.27 -20.15 18.50
N ASN A 59 -13.62 -19.27 19.28
CA ASN A 59 -12.47 -19.60 20.13
C ASN A 59 -11.43 -20.46 19.38
N GLU A 60 -11.05 -19.99 18.18
CA GLU A 60 -10.12 -20.68 17.27
C GLU A 60 -10.63 -22.02 16.70
N GLY A 61 -11.91 -22.33 16.82
CA GLY A 61 -12.53 -23.60 16.42
C GLY A 61 -12.60 -23.89 14.91
N LEU A 62 -12.13 -22.97 14.04
CA LEU A 62 -12.13 -23.12 12.57
C LEU A 62 -10.96 -23.97 12.03
N GLY A 63 -10.22 -24.67 12.91
CA GLY A 63 -9.14 -25.56 12.51
C GLY A 63 -8.01 -24.85 11.76
N SER A 64 -7.63 -25.36 10.58
CA SER A 64 -6.53 -24.79 9.79
C SER A 64 -6.73 -23.34 9.38
N ILE A 65 -7.97 -22.89 9.13
CA ILE A 65 -8.26 -21.49 8.76
C ILE A 65 -7.95 -20.56 9.94
N SER A 66 -8.35 -20.97 11.15
CA SER A 66 -8.08 -20.23 12.38
C SER A 66 -6.57 -20.04 12.59
N ARG A 67 -5.80 -21.12 12.41
CA ARG A 67 -4.34 -21.07 12.52
C ARG A 67 -3.71 -20.20 11.45
N SER A 68 -4.20 -20.26 10.22
CA SER A 68 -3.75 -19.38 9.13
C SER A 68 -3.96 -17.91 9.46
N VAL A 69 -5.15 -17.55 9.95
CA VAL A 69 -5.48 -16.19 10.39
C VAL A 69 -4.54 -15.73 11.50
N ALA A 70 -4.32 -16.57 12.52
CA ALA A 70 -3.39 -16.26 13.61
C ALA A 70 -1.96 -16.04 13.10
N LEU A 71 -1.46 -16.88 12.20
CA LEU A 71 -0.13 -16.74 11.60
C LEU A 71 0.03 -15.42 10.85
N TRP A 72 -0.97 -15.02 10.06
CA TRP A 72 -0.94 -13.76 9.31
C TRP A 72 -1.02 -12.53 10.22
N VAL A 73 -1.88 -12.55 11.24
CA VAL A 73 -1.95 -11.46 12.23
C VAL A 73 -0.65 -11.34 13.03
N SER A 74 0.06 -12.45 13.23
CA SER A 74 1.34 -12.48 13.94
C SER A 74 2.58 -12.16 13.09
N ILE A 75 2.41 -11.75 11.83
CA ILE A 75 3.55 -11.36 10.97
C ILE A 75 4.26 -10.15 11.59
N ASP A 76 5.52 -10.37 11.95
CA ASP A 76 6.41 -9.38 12.54
C ASP A 76 7.79 -9.47 11.83
N PRO A 77 8.34 -8.36 11.29
CA PRO A 77 7.78 -7.01 11.25
C PRO A 77 6.60 -6.88 10.27
N PRO A 78 5.55 -6.10 10.58
CA PRO A 78 4.39 -5.89 9.69
C PRO A 78 4.79 -5.26 8.34
N GLU A 79 5.92 -4.55 8.29
CA GLU A 79 6.53 -4.01 7.08
C GLU A 79 6.85 -5.09 6.03
N LEU A 80 6.99 -6.35 6.44
CA LEU A 80 7.19 -7.48 5.51
C LEU A 80 6.09 -7.52 4.44
N LEU A 81 4.86 -7.18 4.81
CA LEU A 81 3.74 -7.14 3.87
C LEU A 81 3.87 -5.99 2.88
N LEU A 82 4.44 -4.86 3.29
CA LEU A 82 4.72 -3.74 2.40
C LEU A 82 5.75 -4.13 1.34
N TYR A 83 6.79 -4.89 1.70
CA TYR A 83 7.78 -5.41 0.75
C TYR A 83 7.18 -6.33 -0.33
N VAL A 84 6.09 -7.04 0.00
CA VAL A 84 5.44 -7.97 -0.93
C VAL A 84 4.39 -7.26 -1.79
N PHE A 85 3.55 -6.42 -1.17
CA PHE A 85 2.36 -5.88 -1.83
C PHE A 85 2.55 -4.48 -2.42
N LEU A 86 3.38 -3.60 -1.85
CA LEU A 86 3.57 -2.26 -2.41
C LEU A 86 4.20 -2.26 -3.80
N PRO A 87 5.24 -3.07 -4.12
CA PRO A 87 5.85 -3.03 -5.44
C PRO A 87 4.84 -3.26 -6.58
N PRO A 88 4.04 -4.35 -6.61
CA PRO A 88 3.06 -4.54 -7.67
C PRO A 88 1.98 -3.46 -7.70
N LEU A 89 1.51 -2.98 -6.55
CA LEU A 89 0.47 -1.94 -6.49
C LEU A 89 0.96 -0.60 -7.06
N CYS A 90 2.13 -0.14 -6.63
CA CYS A 90 2.70 1.12 -7.10
C CYS A 90 3.11 1.04 -8.57
N TYR A 91 3.66 -0.10 -9.01
CA TYR A 91 4.06 -0.30 -10.39
C TYR A 91 2.87 -0.34 -11.33
N ASP A 92 1.81 -1.08 -10.99
CA ASP A 92 0.61 -1.20 -11.83
C ASP A 92 -0.04 0.18 -12.08
N SER A 93 -0.28 0.95 -11.02
CA SER A 93 -0.83 2.31 -11.11
C SER A 93 0.04 3.25 -11.95
N ALA A 94 1.36 3.20 -11.77
CA ALA A 94 2.30 4.02 -12.55
C ALA A 94 2.40 3.58 -14.02
N PHE A 95 2.38 2.28 -14.28
CA PHE A 95 2.47 1.70 -15.62
C PHE A 95 1.19 1.90 -16.43
N ALA A 96 0.02 1.93 -15.78
CA ALA A 96 -1.27 2.21 -16.41
C ALA A 96 -1.47 3.69 -16.76
N THR A 97 -0.71 4.59 -16.15
CA THR A 97 -0.82 6.05 -16.37
C THR A 97 -0.38 6.43 -17.79
N ASP A 98 -1.13 7.28 -18.49
CA ASP A 98 -0.68 7.85 -19.78
C ASP A 98 0.44 8.87 -19.55
N TRP A 99 1.68 8.45 -19.82
CA TRP A 99 2.87 9.29 -19.63
C TRP A 99 2.83 10.62 -20.42
N PHE A 100 2.28 10.63 -21.63
CA PHE A 100 2.33 11.80 -22.51
C PHE A 100 1.41 12.92 -22.03
N VAL A 101 0.26 12.56 -21.44
CA VAL A 101 -0.64 13.50 -20.76
C VAL A 101 -0.07 13.85 -19.39
N PHE A 102 0.37 12.85 -18.61
CA PHE A 102 0.92 13.04 -17.26
C PHE A 102 2.06 14.06 -17.23
N ARG A 103 3.05 13.93 -18.13
CA ARG A 103 4.20 14.85 -18.17
C ARG A 103 3.82 16.31 -18.47
N ARG A 104 2.72 16.55 -19.20
CA ARG A 104 2.23 17.90 -19.51
C ARG A 104 1.57 18.54 -18.28
N LEU A 105 1.01 17.72 -17.39
CA LEU A 105 0.28 18.12 -16.19
C LEU A 105 1.09 17.92 -14.91
N LEU A 106 2.36 17.51 -15.02
CA LEU A 106 3.23 17.13 -13.91
C LEU A 106 3.29 18.19 -12.81
N LEU A 107 3.40 19.48 -13.17
CA LEU A 107 3.46 20.55 -12.19
C LEU A 107 2.16 20.64 -11.38
N SER A 108 1.01 20.57 -12.04
CA SER A 108 -0.30 20.57 -11.39
C SER A 108 -0.46 19.35 -10.48
N ILE A 109 -0.09 18.17 -10.96
CA ILE A 109 -0.15 16.91 -10.21
C ILE A 109 0.74 16.97 -8.97
N LEU A 110 2.00 17.40 -9.12
CA LEU A 110 2.94 17.56 -8.00
C LEU A 110 2.44 18.58 -6.97
N THR A 111 1.91 19.72 -7.42
CA THR A 111 1.38 20.73 -6.51
C THR A 111 0.19 20.21 -5.73
N LEU A 112 -0.73 19.47 -6.37
CA LEU A 112 -1.89 18.88 -5.69
C LEU A 112 -1.42 17.80 -4.71
N ALA A 113 -0.69 16.80 -5.18
CA ALA A 113 -0.25 15.66 -4.37
C ALA A 113 0.51 16.11 -3.11
N PHE A 114 1.51 16.98 -3.26
CA PHE A 114 2.31 17.41 -2.10
C PHE A 114 1.55 18.36 -1.17
N LEU A 115 0.84 19.36 -1.72
CA LEU A 115 0.15 20.35 -0.91
C LEU A 115 -1.02 19.71 -0.14
N LEU A 116 -1.80 18.84 -0.78
CA LEU A 116 -2.93 18.16 -0.13
C LEU A 116 -2.44 17.23 0.98
N VAL A 117 -1.39 16.43 0.74
CA VAL A 117 -0.82 15.56 1.78
C VAL A 117 -0.31 16.36 2.96
N MET A 118 0.48 17.41 2.72
CA MET A 118 1.01 18.24 3.79
C MET A 118 -0.12 18.93 4.56
N PHE A 119 -1.10 19.49 3.84
CA PHE A 119 -2.25 20.13 4.46
C PHE A 119 -3.06 19.15 5.30
N ASN A 120 -3.39 17.98 4.75
CA ASN A 120 -4.15 16.95 5.46
C ASN A 120 -3.39 16.42 6.67
N THR A 121 -2.10 16.13 6.52
CA THR A 121 -1.22 15.66 7.59
C THR A 121 -1.20 16.67 8.75
N ILE A 122 -1.02 17.96 8.45
CA ILE A 122 -0.98 19.01 9.49
C ILE A 122 -2.36 19.19 10.13
N VAL A 123 -3.43 19.33 9.33
CA VAL A 123 -4.78 19.62 9.85
C VAL A 123 -5.32 18.46 10.67
N VAL A 124 -5.29 17.23 10.14
CA VAL A 124 -5.77 16.05 10.86
C VAL A 124 -4.84 15.70 12.01
N GLY A 125 -3.52 15.84 11.85
CA GLY A 125 -2.56 15.58 12.91
C GLY A 125 -2.73 16.52 14.11
N LEU A 126 -2.92 17.83 13.85
CA LEU A 126 -3.27 18.80 14.89
C LEU A 126 -4.66 18.54 15.46
N ALA A 127 -5.66 18.20 14.64
CA ALA A 127 -6.99 17.87 15.17
C ALA A 127 -6.93 16.68 16.14
N MET A 128 -6.12 15.65 15.82
CA MET A 128 -5.92 14.50 16.69
C MET A 128 -5.29 14.87 18.03
N THR A 129 -4.42 15.88 18.10
CA THR A 129 -3.90 16.33 19.41
C THR A 129 -4.93 16.97 20.31
N TYR A 130 -6.08 17.41 19.78
CA TYR A 130 -7.19 17.93 20.58
C TYR A 130 -8.28 16.89 20.85
N VAL A 131 -8.43 15.87 19.99
CA VAL A 131 -9.44 14.81 20.13
C VAL A 131 -8.96 13.69 21.06
N VAL A 132 -7.70 13.29 20.98
CA VAL A 132 -7.11 12.18 21.75
C VAL A 132 -6.95 12.45 23.26
N PRO A 133 -6.70 13.69 23.75
CA PRO A 133 -6.59 13.98 25.18
C PRO A 133 -7.88 13.80 26.01
N ALA A 134 -9.03 13.54 25.40
CA ALA A 134 -10.31 13.44 26.12
C ALA A 134 -10.52 12.11 26.88
N GLY A 135 -9.48 11.29 27.08
CA GLY A 135 -9.52 10.07 27.91
C GLY A 135 -8.76 8.86 27.38
N TRP A 136 -8.09 8.94 26.22
CA TRP A 136 -7.32 7.83 25.62
C TRP A 136 -5.79 7.98 25.80
N ALA A 137 -5.33 9.14 26.27
CA ALA A 137 -3.91 9.51 26.36
C ALA A 137 -3.47 9.85 27.80
N ASP A 138 -4.09 9.24 28.81
CA ASP A 138 -3.60 9.34 30.18
C ASP A 138 -2.16 8.79 30.24
N GLY A 139 -1.18 9.68 30.25
CA GLY A 139 0.25 9.36 30.35
C GLY A 139 1.10 9.55 29.08
N LEU A 140 0.52 9.92 27.92
CA LEU A 140 1.32 10.30 26.74
C LEU A 140 1.79 11.75 26.84
N ASP A 141 3.07 12.00 26.56
CA ASP A 141 3.57 13.37 26.44
C ASP A 141 2.98 14.05 25.19
N PRO A 142 2.74 15.38 25.22
CA PRO A 142 2.14 16.12 24.11
C PRO A 142 2.89 15.99 22.78
N GLY A 143 4.21 15.77 22.83
CA GLY A 143 5.05 15.60 21.63
C GLY A 143 4.78 14.28 20.94
N THR A 144 4.77 13.18 21.69
CA THR A 144 4.44 11.85 21.18
C THR A 144 2.99 11.76 20.71
N ALA A 145 2.06 12.41 21.41
CA ALA A 145 0.66 12.48 20.96
C ALA A 145 0.53 13.20 19.60
N LEU A 146 1.27 14.29 19.39
CA LEU A 146 1.33 14.98 18.10
C LEU A 146 1.95 14.12 17.01
N LEU A 147 3.07 13.45 17.27
CA LEU A 147 3.72 12.56 16.30
C LEU A 147 2.80 11.40 15.91
N ALA A 148 2.12 10.77 16.88
CA ALA A 148 1.13 9.73 16.60
C ALA A 148 -0.04 10.27 15.76
N GLY A 149 -0.55 11.46 16.09
CA GLY A 149 -1.59 12.14 15.31
C GLY A 149 -1.15 12.42 13.88
N LEU A 150 0.07 12.92 13.68
CA LEU A 150 0.65 13.16 12.35
C LEU A 150 0.86 11.86 11.56
N LEU A 151 1.28 10.78 12.22
CA LEU A 151 1.42 9.45 11.61
C LEU A 151 0.06 8.91 11.13
N VAL A 152 -0.98 9.02 11.96
CA VAL A 152 -2.34 8.63 11.54
C VAL A 152 -2.82 9.53 10.39
N ALA A 153 -2.58 10.83 10.48
CA ALA A 153 -3.01 11.79 9.45
C ALA A 153 -2.34 11.54 8.09
N VAL A 154 -1.04 11.24 8.07
CA VAL A 154 -0.34 10.93 6.82
C VAL A 154 -0.81 9.60 6.23
N MET A 155 -1.06 8.57 7.05
CA MET A 155 -1.64 7.30 6.58
C MET A 155 -3.02 7.51 5.93
N LEU A 156 -3.84 8.40 6.51
CA LEU A 156 -5.16 8.76 5.99
C LEU A 156 -5.11 9.74 4.81
N SER A 157 -3.93 10.22 4.42
CA SER A 157 -3.78 11.14 3.28
C SER A 157 -3.76 10.42 1.94
N SER A 158 -3.34 9.15 1.91
CA SER A 158 -3.38 8.30 0.70
C SER A 158 -4.83 8.14 0.21
N THR A 159 -5.06 8.44 -1.06
CA THR A 159 -6.39 8.43 -1.70
C THR A 159 -6.44 7.37 -2.79
N ASP A 160 -7.52 6.59 -2.84
CA ASP A 160 -7.81 5.68 -3.95
C ASP A 160 -8.72 6.39 -4.97
N PRO A 161 -8.24 6.65 -6.20
CA PRO A 161 -8.97 7.46 -7.18
C PRO A 161 -9.93 6.59 -8.01
N VAL A 162 -9.89 5.26 -7.90
CA VAL A 162 -10.51 4.33 -8.85
C VAL A 162 -12.00 4.60 -9.03
N ALA A 163 -12.74 4.78 -7.93
CA ALA A 163 -14.17 5.06 -7.99
C ALA A 163 -14.48 6.44 -8.61
N VAL A 164 -13.69 7.46 -8.28
CA VAL A 164 -13.88 8.83 -8.78
C VAL A 164 -13.55 8.91 -10.27
N VAL A 165 -12.46 8.27 -10.69
CA VAL A 165 -12.02 8.21 -12.09
C VAL A 165 -13.05 7.49 -12.96
N ALA A 166 -13.63 6.38 -12.47
CA ALA A 166 -14.70 5.66 -13.16
C ALA A 166 -15.93 6.56 -13.36
N LEU A 167 -16.38 7.25 -12.31
CA LEU A 167 -17.51 8.19 -12.38
C LEU A 167 -17.23 9.36 -13.35
N LEU A 168 -16.02 9.92 -13.31
CA LEU A 168 -15.62 10.99 -14.22
C LEU A 168 -15.59 10.51 -15.68
N LYS A 169 -15.13 9.28 -15.92
CA LYS A 169 -15.15 8.66 -17.24
C LYS A 169 -16.58 8.47 -17.75
N ASP A 170 -17.49 7.97 -16.91
CA ASP A 170 -18.90 7.79 -17.27
C ASP A 170 -19.62 9.12 -17.50
N ALA A 171 -19.21 10.17 -16.77
CA ALA A 171 -19.68 11.54 -16.97
C ALA A 171 -19.09 12.24 -18.20
N GLY A 172 -18.19 11.59 -18.94
CA GLY A 172 -17.56 12.14 -20.15
C GLY A 172 -16.46 13.18 -19.87
N ALA A 173 -15.83 13.14 -18.71
CA ALA A 173 -14.74 14.05 -18.36
C ALA A 173 -13.54 13.91 -19.32
N PRO A 174 -12.85 15.01 -19.65
CA PRO A 174 -11.64 14.99 -20.48
C PRO A 174 -10.55 14.08 -19.88
N MET A 175 -9.69 13.55 -20.75
CA MET A 175 -8.58 12.69 -20.33
C MET A 175 -7.66 13.43 -19.34
N GLU A 176 -7.44 14.71 -19.55
CA GLU A 176 -6.59 15.56 -18.71
C GLU A 176 -7.08 15.61 -17.26
N VAL A 177 -8.41 15.68 -17.05
CA VAL A 177 -8.98 15.71 -15.70
C VAL A 177 -8.78 14.36 -15.01
N ARG A 178 -9.00 13.26 -15.73
CA ARG A 178 -8.78 11.90 -15.19
C ARG A 178 -7.32 11.67 -14.84
N THR A 179 -6.40 12.02 -15.74
CA THR A 179 -4.96 11.88 -15.51
C THR A 179 -4.46 12.76 -14.36
N VAL A 180 -5.05 13.94 -14.13
CA VAL A 180 -4.71 14.75 -12.95
C VAL A 180 -5.12 14.06 -11.66
N ILE A 181 -6.32 13.46 -11.60
CA ILE A 181 -6.80 12.75 -10.41
C ILE A 181 -6.04 11.45 -10.18
N GLU A 182 -5.79 10.65 -11.22
CA GLU A 182 -4.97 9.43 -11.16
C GLU A 182 -3.54 9.77 -10.71
N GLY A 183 -2.94 10.80 -11.33
CA GLY A 183 -1.59 11.22 -11.00
C GLY A 183 -1.46 11.83 -9.61
N GLU A 184 -2.47 12.57 -9.15
CA GLU A 184 -2.51 13.13 -7.79
C GLU A 184 -2.47 12.01 -6.77
N SER A 185 -3.37 11.03 -6.87
CA SER A 185 -3.38 9.86 -5.99
C SER A 185 -2.05 9.08 -6.05
N LEU A 186 -1.53 8.80 -7.25
CA LEU A 186 -0.27 8.07 -7.41
C LEU A 186 0.91 8.75 -6.70
N LEU A 187 1.05 10.07 -6.84
CA LEU A 187 2.12 10.82 -6.19
C LEU A 187 1.81 11.14 -4.72
N ASN A 188 0.54 11.21 -4.34
CA ASN A 188 0.08 11.36 -2.97
C ASN A 188 0.53 10.14 -2.15
N ASP A 189 0.26 8.91 -2.60
CA ASP A 189 0.70 7.69 -1.93
C ASP A 189 2.22 7.67 -1.70
N ALA A 190 2.98 8.04 -2.73
CA ALA A 190 4.43 8.13 -2.62
C ALA A 190 4.90 9.22 -1.64
N SER A 191 4.22 10.37 -1.63
CA SER A 191 4.53 11.49 -0.73
C SER A 191 4.17 11.16 0.72
N ALA A 192 3.01 10.53 0.93
CA ALA A 192 2.55 10.04 2.22
C ALA A 192 3.52 8.99 2.79
N PHE A 193 4.00 8.06 1.96
CA PHE A 193 5.02 7.10 2.37
C PHE A 193 6.33 7.77 2.81
N VAL A 194 6.82 8.78 2.07
CA VAL A 194 8.03 9.53 2.47
C VAL A 194 7.83 10.25 3.80
N ILE A 195 6.72 10.96 3.96
CA ILE A 195 6.43 11.69 5.20
C ILE A 195 6.25 10.70 6.37
N PHE A 196 5.60 9.56 6.14
CA PHE A 196 5.48 8.48 7.12
C PHE A 196 6.85 7.96 7.57
N GLU A 197 7.75 7.66 6.64
CA GLU A 197 9.12 7.20 6.94
C GLU A 197 9.90 8.24 7.77
N VAL A 198 9.79 9.53 7.42
CA VAL A 198 10.43 10.60 8.18
C VAL A 198 9.87 10.69 9.60
N LEU A 199 8.54 10.67 9.75
CA LEU A 199 7.89 10.72 11.06
C LEU A 199 8.21 9.48 11.91
N ARG A 200 8.26 8.29 11.29
CA ARG A 200 8.64 7.04 11.95
C ARG A 200 10.08 7.08 12.45
N ASN A 201 11.01 7.58 11.63
CA ASN A 201 12.41 7.73 12.02
C ASN A 201 12.58 8.72 13.18
N ILE A 202 11.80 9.80 13.18
CA ILE A 202 11.74 10.74 14.30
C ILE A 202 11.24 10.04 15.57
N LEU A 203 10.17 9.23 15.48
CA LEU A 203 9.61 8.50 16.62
C LEU A 203 10.59 7.47 17.21
N ASN A 204 11.35 6.78 16.35
CA ASN A 204 12.30 5.75 16.76
C ASN A 204 13.64 6.33 17.30
N THR A 205 13.91 7.61 17.06
CA THR A 205 15.16 8.25 17.50
C THR A 205 14.98 8.83 18.91
N GLU A 206 15.32 8.05 19.94
CA GLU A 206 15.23 8.50 21.35
C GLU A 206 16.25 9.59 21.74
N ARG A 207 17.22 9.91 20.88
CA ARG A 207 18.47 10.58 21.31
C ARG A 207 18.65 12.05 20.91
N GLU A 208 17.86 12.60 19.99
CA GLU A 208 18.00 14.00 19.59
C GLU A 208 16.65 14.66 19.31
N THR A 209 16.50 15.93 19.71
CA THR A 209 15.33 16.72 19.33
C THR A 209 15.31 16.86 17.80
N PRO A 210 14.27 16.37 17.10
CA PRO A 210 14.21 16.43 15.65
C PRO A 210 14.27 17.90 15.20
N THR A 211 15.21 18.22 14.33
CA THR A 211 15.30 19.56 13.74
C THR A 211 14.56 19.58 12.41
N VAL A 212 13.98 20.72 12.05
CA VAL A 212 13.39 20.92 10.71
C VAL A 212 14.42 20.62 9.61
N GLY A 213 15.69 20.95 9.83
CA GLY A 213 16.79 20.62 8.92
C GLY A 213 16.97 19.11 8.71
N SER A 214 16.97 18.31 9.79
CA SER A 214 17.08 16.84 9.70
C SER A 214 15.88 16.19 9.02
N ALA A 215 14.67 16.71 9.25
CA ALA A 215 13.46 16.23 8.57
C ALA A 215 13.49 16.55 7.07
N LEU A 216 13.87 17.79 6.70
CA LEU A 216 14.03 18.19 5.30
C LEU A 216 15.12 17.38 4.59
N TRP A 217 16.24 17.11 5.26
CA TRP A 217 17.30 16.26 4.74
C TRP A 217 16.82 14.83 4.50
N SER A 218 16.06 14.26 5.44
CA SER A 218 15.48 12.92 5.31
C SER A 218 14.47 12.87 4.16
N CYS A 219 13.56 13.85 4.06
CA CYS A 219 12.64 13.99 2.93
C CYS A 219 13.39 14.07 1.60
N ALA A 220 14.45 14.88 1.52
CA ALA A 220 15.26 15.03 0.32
C ALA A 220 15.99 13.74 -0.05
N THR A 221 16.56 13.04 0.93
CA THR A 221 17.27 11.77 0.72
C THR A 221 16.32 10.68 0.23
N LEU A 222 15.17 10.52 0.88
CA LEU A 222 14.13 9.57 0.47
C LEU A 222 13.60 9.88 -0.94
N SER A 223 13.26 11.14 -1.22
CA SER A 223 12.62 11.55 -2.47
C SER A 223 13.59 11.56 -3.66
N LEU A 224 14.73 12.25 -3.53
CA LEU A 224 15.71 12.35 -4.60
C LEU A 224 16.45 11.02 -4.81
N GLY A 225 16.75 10.30 -3.73
CA GLY A 225 17.32 8.95 -3.81
C GLY A 225 16.36 7.98 -4.51
N GLY A 226 15.08 7.98 -4.12
CA GLY A 226 14.05 7.19 -4.78
C GLY A 226 13.92 7.53 -6.27
N LEU A 227 13.91 8.82 -6.62
CA LEU A 227 13.89 9.28 -8.01
C LEU A 227 15.08 8.76 -8.81
N LEU A 228 16.30 8.92 -8.30
CA LEU A 228 17.53 8.48 -8.96
C LEU A 228 17.54 6.97 -9.18
N MET A 229 17.20 6.20 -8.14
CA MET A 229 17.15 4.74 -8.24
C MET A 229 16.02 4.26 -9.16
N GLY A 230 14.87 4.94 -9.14
CA GLY A 230 13.77 4.65 -10.06
C GLY A 230 14.14 4.87 -11.52
N VAL A 231 14.89 5.94 -11.82
CA VAL A 231 15.46 6.14 -13.16
C VAL A 231 16.45 5.04 -13.52
N LEU A 232 17.36 4.70 -12.60
CA LEU A 232 18.36 3.65 -12.81
C LEU A 232 17.72 2.29 -13.13
N PHE A 233 16.79 1.82 -12.28
CA PHE A 233 16.10 0.54 -12.46
C PHE A 233 15.10 0.58 -13.61
N GLY A 234 14.43 1.71 -13.85
CA GLY A 234 13.51 1.89 -14.98
C GLY A 234 14.22 1.79 -16.31
N VAL A 235 15.30 2.57 -16.50
CA VAL A 235 16.10 2.52 -17.72
C VAL A 235 16.79 1.16 -17.85
N GLY A 236 17.37 0.63 -16.77
CA GLY A 236 18.03 -0.68 -16.78
C GLY A 236 17.08 -1.80 -17.21
N THR A 237 15.87 -1.82 -16.66
CA THR A 237 14.85 -2.83 -17.01
C THR A 237 14.35 -2.64 -18.43
N ALA A 238 14.13 -1.41 -18.88
CA ALA A 238 13.76 -1.12 -20.27
C ALA A 238 14.83 -1.60 -21.27
N VAL A 239 16.11 -1.39 -20.95
CA VAL A 239 17.23 -1.88 -21.76
C VAL A 239 17.27 -3.41 -21.79
N LEU A 240 17.11 -4.09 -20.64
CA LEU A 240 17.06 -5.55 -20.59
C LEU A 240 15.90 -6.12 -21.42
N ILE A 241 14.72 -5.50 -21.32
CA ILE A 241 13.54 -5.86 -22.10
C ILE A 241 13.79 -5.69 -23.60
N SER A 242 14.52 -4.65 -24.01
CA SER A 242 14.83 -4.42 -25.44
C SER A 242 15.69 -5.51 -26.11
N PHE A 243 16.27 -6.44 -25.33
CA PHE A 243 17.02 -7.57 -25.85
C PHE A 243 16.18 -8.84 -26.07
N THR A 244 14.86 -8.80 -25.84
CA THR A 244 13.96 -9.94 -26.03
C THR A 244 12.64 -9.49 -26.66
N ASP A 245 12.03 -10.37 -27.46
CA ASP A 245 10.69 -10.19 -28.03
C ASP A 245 9.66 -11.17 -27.41
N ASP A 246 10.10 -11.98 -26.43
CA ASP A 246 9.26 -12.97 -25.74
C ASP A 246 8.53 -12.34 -24.54
N ALA A 247 7.20 -12.32 -24.61
CA ALA A 247 6.35 -11.69 -23.60
C ALA A 247 6.56 -12.25 -22.18
N VAL A 248 6.83 -13.56 -22.03
CA VAL A 248 7.07 -14.17 -20.71
C VAL A 248 8.35 -13.61 -20.08
N THR A 249 9.41 -13.51 -20.88
CA THR A 249 10.69 -12.95 -20.46
C THR A 249 10.57 -11.47 -20.13
N GLU A 250 9.87 -10.68 -20.96
CA GLU A 250 9.64 -9.26 -20.71
C GLU A 250 8.88 -9.02 -19.39
N ILE A 251 7.81 -9.78 -19.16
CA ILE A 251 7.02 -9.72 -17.91
C ILE A 251 7.89 -10.12 -16.72
N SER A 252 8.67 -11.19 -16.84
CA SER A 252 9.57 -11.66 -15.76
C SER A 252 10.63 -10.61 -15.40
N LEU A 253 11.20 -9.94 -16.40
CA LEU A 253 12.13 -8.83 -16.20
C LEU A 253 11.46 -7.62 -15.54
N ALA A 254 10.22 -7.29 -15.93
CA ALA A 254 9.47 -6.22 -15.30
C ALA A 254 9.19 -6.51 -13.82
N VAL A 255 8.78 -7.75 -13.50
CA VAL A 255 8.58 -8.19 -12.11
C VAL A 255 9.88 -8.12 -11.31
N ALA A 256 10.98 -8.65 -11.86
CA ALA A 256 12.28 -8.61 -11.20
C ALA A 256 12.75 -7.15 -10.97
N GLY A 257 12.65 -6.31 -12.00
CA GLY A 257 13.02 -4.90 -11.91
C GLY A 257 12.18 -4.14 -10.89
N MET A 258 10.88 -4.44 -10.79
CA MET A 258 9.96 -3.82 -9.82
C MET A 258 10.34 -4.18 -8.38
N TYR A 259 10.57 -5.46 -8.08
CA TYR A 259 10.95 -5.87 -6.72
C TYR A 259 12.36 -5.41 -6.35
N LEU A 260 13.33 -5.51 -7.26
CA LEU A 260 14.69 -5.00 -7.03
C LEU A 260 14.72 -3.48 -6.90
N GLY A 261 13.93 -2.79 -7.73
CA GLY A 261 13.76 -1.34 -7.71
C GLY A 261 13.02 -0.82 -6.49
N TYR A 262 12.26 -1.66 -5.78
CA TYR A 262 11.72 -1.34 -4.46
C TYR A 262 12.74 -1.62 -3.34
N TYR A 263 13.26 -2.85 -3.32
CA TYR A 263 14.01 -3.36 -2.18
C TYR A 263 15.38 -2.71 -2.03
N ILE A 264 16.13 -2.56 -3.13
CA ILE A 264 17.50 -2.01 -3.07
C ILE A 264 17.49 -0.56 -2.56
N PRO A 265 16.63 0.35 -3.09
CA PRO A 265 16.56 1.71 -2.56
C PRO A 265 16.12 1.75 -1.10
N GLN A 266 15.17 0.90 -0.70
CA GLN A 266 14.71 0.83 0.69
C GLN A 266 15.85 0.48 1.65
N GLN A 267 16.73 -0.45 1.27
CA GLN A 267 17.92 -0.83 2.05
C GLN A 267 18.98 0.28 2.10
N MET A 268 18.92 1.26 1.20
CA MET A 268 19.84 2.40 1.12
C MET A 268 19.26 3.66 1.78
N GLU A 269 18.19 3.53 2.59
CA GLU A 269 17.47 4.65 3.21
C GLU A 269 16.88 5.64 2.17
N MET A 270 16.52 5.13 1.00
CA MET A 270 15.85 5.84 -0.07
C MET A 270 14.42 5.32 -0.24
N SER A 271 13.52 6.08 -0.85
CA SER A 271 12.13 5.63 -1.02
C SER A 271 12.02 4.58 -2.14
N GLY A 272 11.79 3.32 -1.75
CA GLY A 272 11.47 2.23 -2.67
C GLY A 272 10.15 2.48 -3.42
N VAL A 273 9.16 3.08 -2.77
CA VAL A 273 7.87 3.45 -3.38
C VAL A 273 8.09 4.43 -4.54
N ILE A 274 8.82 5.53 -4.32
CA ILE A 274 9.12 6.49 -5.38
C ILE A 274 9.92 5.83 -6.51
N ALA A 275 10.90 4.99 -6.17
CA ALA A 275 11.69 4.29 -7.18
C ALA A 275 10.81 3.44 -8.10
N VAL A 276 9.88 2.67 -7.55
CA VAL A 276 8.93 1.85 -8.33
C VAL A 276 7.96 2.71 -9.14
N VAL A 277 7.43 3.80 -8.57
CA VAL A 277 6.53 4.71 -9.31
C VAL A 277 7.25 5.31 -10.52
N ILE A 278 8.47 5.81 -10.34
CA ILE A 278 9.27 6.37 -11.45
C ILE A 278 9.61 5.29 -12.48
N MET A 279 9.95 4.08 -12.01
CA MET A 279 10.18 2.93 -12.89
C MET A 279 8.94 2.61 -13.73
N GLY A 280 7.76 2.55 -13.13
CA GLY A 280 6.48 2.32 -13.81
C GLY A 280 6.15 3.40 -14.84
N LEU A 281 6.36 4.67 -14.51
CA LEU A 281 6.19 5.80 -15.43
C LEU A 281 7.15 5.75 -16.62
N ILE A 282 8.41 5.37 -16.40
CA ILE A 282 9.37 5.14 -17.50
C ILE A 282 8.90 4.00 -18.39
N MET A 283 8.43 2.89 -17.80
CA MET A 283 7.92 1.76 -18.57
C MET A 283 6.65 2.09 -19.35
N SER A 284 5.79 2.98 -18.82
CA SER A 284 4.65 3.55 -19.56
C SER A 284 5.13 4.40 -20.75
N ALA A 285 6.11 5.28 -20.53
CA ALA A 285 6.68 6.14 -21.57
C ALA A 285 7.32 5.35 -22.73
N VAL A 286 8.02 4.28 -22.40
CA VAL A 286 8.80 3.44 -23.32
C VAL A 286 7.93 2.37 -23.98
N GLY A 287 6.83 1.97 -23.34
CA GLY A 287 5.96 0.88 -23.78
C GLY A 287 5.35 1.04 -25.17
N GLY A 288 5.08 2.28 -25.60
CA GLY A 288 4.59 2.53 -26.95
C GLY A 288 5.67 2.51 -28.05
N SER A 289 6.97 2.52 -27.71
CA SER A 289 8.08 2.68 -28.67
C SER A 289 9.11 1.55 -28.67
N TYR A 290 9.24 0.78 -27.58
CA TYR A 290 10.27 -0.25 -27.42
C TYR A 290 9.75 -1.60 -26.91
N ILE A 291 8.49 -1.69 -26.48
CA ILE A 291 7.85 -2.97 -26.15
C ILE A 291 7.20 -3.50 -27.43
N SER A 292 7.39 -4.80 -27.72
CA SER A 292 6.73 -5.42 -28.86
C SER A 292 5.21 -5.16 -28.79
N PRO A 293 4.56 -4.70 -29.88
CA PRO A 293 3.11 -4.50 -29.89
C PRO A 293 2.34 -5.76 -29.48
N THR A 294 2.97 -6.93 -29.64
CA THR A 294 2.45 -8.25 -29.31
C THR A 294 2.53 -8.58 -27.81
N SER A 295 3.42 -7.94 -27.05
CA SER A 295 3.64 -8.20 -25.61
C SER A 295 3.00 -7.17 -24.68
N LEU A 296 2.61 -5.99 -25.21
CA LEU A 296 2.04 -4.90 -24.42
C LEU A 296 0.72 -5.29 -23.73
N GLU A 297 -0.22 -5.90 -24.45
CA GLU A 297 -1.50 -6.32 -23.87
C GLU A 297 -1.32 -7.45 -22.82
N PRO A 298 -0.59 -8.55 -23.10
CA PRO A 298 -0.26 -9.55 -22.08
C PRO A 298 0.38 -8.96 -20.83
N LYS A 299 1.29 -7.99 -20.99
CA LYS A 299 1.96 -7.33 -19.87
C LYS A 299 0.98 -6.50 -19.03
N HIS A 300 0.14 -5.67 -19.65
CA HIS A 300 -0.88 -4.92 -18.92
C HIS A 300 -1.82 -5.86 -18.15
N ARG A 301 -2.31 -6.92 -18.79
CA ARG A 301 -3.18 -7.91 -18.13
C ARG A 301 -2.52 -8.59 -16.95
N PHE A 302 -1.24 -8.92 -17.08
CA PHE A 302 -0.49 -9.53 -15.99
C PHE A 302 -0.28 -8.57 -14.82
N MET A 303 0.05 -7.30 -15.09
CA MET A 303 0.22 -6.28 -14.05
C MET A 303 -1.11 -5.96 -13.35
N GLU A 304 -2.19 -5.82 -14.11
CA GLU A 304 -3.56 -5.66 -13.59
C GLU A 304 -3.94 -6.84 -12.68
N GLN A 305 -3.59 -8.07 -13.08
CA GLN A 305 -3.83 -9.27 -12.28
C GLN A 305 -3.00 -9.30 -10.99
N LEU A 306 -1.73 -8.87 -11.04
CA LEU A 306 -0.89 -8.74 -9.85
C LEU A 306 -1.44 -7.67 -8.90
N GLY A 307 -1.82 -6.51 -9.43
CA GLY A 307 -2.44 -5.42 -8.67
C GLY A 307 -3.75 -5.86 -8.01
N PHE A 308 -4.63 -6.54 -8.76
CA PHE A 308 -5.87 -7.12 -8.22
C PHE A 308 -5.61 -8.12 -7.09
N THR A 309 -4.64 -9.02 -7.27
CA THR A 309 -4.27 -10.05 -6.29
C THR A 309 -3.74 -9.40 -5.02
N ALA A 310 -2.81 -8.45 -5.16
CA ALA A 310 -2.22 -7.70 -4.06
C ALA A 310 -3.27 -6.88 -3.29
N ASN A 311 -4.10 -6.11 -4.00
CA ASN A 311 -5.20 -5.34 -3.41
C ASN A 311 -6.17 -6.26 -2.65
N THR A 312 -6.54 -7.39 -3.25
CA THR A 312 -7.49 -8.30 -2.62
C THR A 312 -6.97 -8.84 -1.28
N VAL A 313 -5.72 -9.32 -1.27
CA VAL A 313 -5.12 -9.88 -0.05
C VAL A 313 -4.90 -8.79 0.99
N ILE A 314 -4.36 -7.62 0.62
CA ILE A 314 -4.04 -6.55 1.57
C ILE A 314 -5.30 -5.95 2.21
N PHE A 315 -6.40 -5.76 1.46
CA PHE A 315 -7.62 -5.19 2.05
C PHE A 315 -8.33 -6.16 3.00
N VAL A 316 -8.38 -7.46 2.66
CA VAL A 316 -8.90 -8.48 3.59
C VAL A 316 -8.00 -8.58 4.82
N TYR A 317 -6.68 -8.51 4.64
CA TYR A 317 -5.71 -8.50 5.74
C TYR A 317 -5.89 -7.28 6.65
N SER A 318 -6.01 -6.08 6.09
CA SER A 318 -6.23 -4.84 6.86
C SER A 318 -7.51 -4.92 7.69
N GLY A 319 -8.60 -5.46 7.12
CA GLY A 319 -9.83 -5.72 7.86
C GLY A 319 -9.65 -6.75 8.98
N LEU A 320 -8.91 -7.83 8.71
CA LEU A 320 -8.60 -8.88 9.68
C LEU A 320 -7.80 -8.31 10.86
N VAL A 321 -6.73 -7.55 10.59
CA VAL A 321 -5.90 -6.91 11.62
C VAL A 321 -6.73 -5.93 12.43
N ALA A 322 -7.46 -5.02 11.78
CA ALA A 322 -8.32 -4.05 12.46
C ALA A 322 -9.34 -4.74 13.38
N GLY A 323 -9.98 -5.81 12.92
CA GLY A 323 -10.90 -6.61 13.72
C GLY A 323 -10.23 -7.28 14.89
N SER A 324 -9.09 -7.94 14.67
CA SER A 324 -8.33 -8.61 15.73
C SER A 324 -7.93 -7.65 16.84
N PHE A 325 -7.49 -6.42 16.50
CA PHE A 325 -7.22 -5.36 17.47
C PHE A 325 -8.48 -4.93 18.21
N ALA A 326 -9.59 -4.71 17.51
CA ALA A 326 -10.85 -4.27 18.13
C ALA A 326 -11.39 -5.31 19.13
N PHE A 327 -11.38 -6.59 18.78
CA PHE A 327 -11.87 -7.66 19.66
C PHE A 327 -10.92 -7.93 20.84
N GLN A 328 -9.60 -7.87 20.63
CA GLN A 328 -8.64 -7.94 21.73
C GLN A 328 -8.79 -6.76 22.70
N TYR A 329 -8.96 -5.53 22.20
CA TYR A 329 -9.18 -4.36 23.04
C TYR A 329 -10.49 -4.45 23.82
N GLY A 330 -11.59 -4.86 23.18
CA GLY A 330 -12.87 -5.11 23.86
C GLY A 330 -12.75 -6.09 25.03
N SER A 331 -12.05 -7.21 24.84
CA SER A 331 -11.84 -8.19 25.91
C SER A 331 -11.03 -7.66 27.10
N ARG A 332 -10.10 -6.72 26.89
CA ARG A 332 -9.32 -6.07 27.97
C ARG A 332 -10.13 -5.06 28.78
N VAL A 333 -11.10 -4.38 28.16
CA VAL A 333 -11.99 -3.44 28.84
C VAL A 333 -13.03 -4.17 29.68
N ASP A 334 -13.55 -5.30 29.19
CA ASP A 334 -14.55 -6.10 29.91
C ASP A 334 -13.95 -6.89 31.10
N HIS A 335 -12.64 -7.19 31.07
CA HIS A 335 -11.91 -7.89 32.13
C HIS A 335 -10.56 -7.21 32.46
N PRO A 336 -10.54 -6.09 33.20
CA PRO A 336 -9.32 -5.34 33.49
C PRO A 336 -8.38 -6.01 34.51
N HIS A 337 -8.78 -7.15 35.09
CA HIS A 337 -8.04 -7.86 36.15
C HIS A 337 -8.06 -9.38 35.92
N SER A 338 -7.31 -9.85 34.92
CA SER A 338 -6.88 -11.24 34.81
C SER A 338 -5.48 -11.31 34.25
#